data_AF-A0A2G9LJA3-F1
#
_entry.id   AF-A0A2G9LJA3-F1
#
_cell.length_a   1.000
_cell.length_b   1.000
_cell.length_c   1.000
_cell.angle_alpha   90.00
_cell.angle_beta   90.00
_cell.angle_gamma   90.00
#
_symmetry.space_group_name_H-M   'P 1'
#
loop_
_entity.id
_entity.type
_entity.pdbx_description
1 polymer ?
#
loop_
_entity_poly.entity_id
_entity_poly.type
_entity_poly.pdbx_seq_one_letter_code
_entity_poly.pdbx_strand_id
1 'polypeptide(L)'
;MQIEINEQEIPKDVSGRYLAIFVLKTFGIINNEKTGESDIKMLLAFVKYAKLEKPLSAEELSQMSGLKLAAAYKHINKFLDAEIIKKVDGTKYSLSESTLENTIKWHISKNVEKTLNNVSVFAAALDAEISKEF
;
A
#
# COMPACT_ATOMS: atom_id res chain seq x y z
N MET A 1 3.21 -12.49 -23.29
CA MET A 1 3.36 -12.42 -21.82
C MET A 1 2.33 -11.41 -21.33
N GLN A 2 1.18 -11.89 -20.82
CA GLN A 2 0.10 -11.04 -20.31
C GLN A 2 0.48 -10.55 -18.91
N ILE A 3 0.44 -9.25 -18.70
CA ILE A 3 0.51 -8.65 -17.37
C ILE A 3 -0.93 -8.59 -16.87
N GLU A 4 -1.30 -9.52 -15.99
CA GLU A 4 -2.56 -9.45 -15.25
C GLU A 4 -2.48 -8.29 -14.27
N ILE A 5 -3.12 -7.17 -14.62
CA ILE A 5 -3.40 -6.11 -13.67
C ILE A 5 -4.56 -6.64 -12.82
N ASN A 6 -4.26 -7.07 -11.60
CA ASN A 6 -5.29 -7.41 -10.62
C ASN A 6 -5.99 -6.10 -10.21
N GLU A 7 -7.14 -5.81 -10.83
CA GLU A 7 -8.08 -4.80 -10.35
C GLU A 7 -8.52 -5.20 -8.94
N GLN A 8 -7.96 -4.54 -7.94
CA GLN A 8 -8.43 -4.71 -6.57
C GLN A 8 -9.72 -3.92 -6.41
N GLU A 9 -10.85 -4.63 -6.25
CA GLU A 9 -12.11 -4.02 -5.85
C GLU A 9 -11.92 -3.19 -4.57
N ILE A 10 -12.43 -1.96 -4.57
CA ILE A 10 -12.51 -1.13 -3.36
C ILE A 10 -13.45 -1.84 -2.39
N PRO A 11 -12.98 -2.30 -1.21
CA PRO A 11 -13.78 -3.15 -0.34
C PRO A 11 -15.03 -2.42 0.16
N LYS A 12 -16.19 -3.07 0.08
CA LYS A 12 -17.47 -2.58 0.61
C LYS A 12 -17.56 -2.64 2.14
N ASP A 13 -16.60 -3.33 2.79
CA ASP A 13 -16.54 -3.51 4.24
C ASP A 13 -15.28 -2.81 4.81
N VAL A 14 -15.50 -1.75 5.60
CA VAL A 14 -14.46 -0.78 6.04
C VAL A 14 -13.67 -1.32 7.24
N SER A 15 -13.34 -2.61 7.24
CA SER A 15 -12.52 -3.17 8.31
C SER A 15 -11.09 -2.62 8.17
N GLY A 16 -10.50 -2.14 9.27
CA GLY A 16 -9.14 -1.57 9.26
C GLY A 16 -8.09 -2.53 8.67
N ARG A 17 -8.35 -3.84 8.74
CA ARG A 17 -7.54 -4.89 8.12
C ARG A 17 -7.58 -4.84 6.59
N TYR A 18 -8.75 -4.69 5.97
CA TYR A 18 -8.86 -4.59 4.50
C TYR A 18 -8.16 -3.34 3.98
N LEU A 19 -8.30 -2.21 4.68
CA LEU A 19 -7.60 -0.98 4.34
C LEU A 19 -6.08 -1.14 4.46
N ALA A 20 -5.60 -1.82 5.50
CA ALA A 20 -4.18 -2.13 5.64
C ALA A 20 -3.67 -3.02 4.50
N ILE A 21 -4.43 -4.05 4.10
CA ILE A 21 -4.09 -4.91 2.95
C ILE A 21 -3.99 -4.08 1.67
N PHE A 22 -4.99 -3.24 1.40
CA PHE A 22 -5.01 -2.37 0.23
C PHE A 22 -3.78 -1.46 0.18
N VAL A 23 -3.45 -0.80 1.29
CA VAL A 23 -2.25 0.03 1.41
C VAL A 23 -1.00 -0.80 1.13
N LEU A 24 -0.80 -1.92 1.83
CA LEU A 24 0.42 -2.70 1.70
C LEU A 24 0.61 -3.29 0.30
N LYS A 25 -0.48 -3.67 -0.39
CA LYS A 25 -0.44 -4.10 -1.79
C LYS A 25 -0.11 -2.94 -2.74
N THR A 26 -0.68 -1.76 -2.50
CA THR A 26 -0.39 -0.52 -3.25
C THR A 26 1.10 -0.16 -3.19
N PHE A 27 1.71 -0.31 -2.01
CA PHE A 27 3.15 -0.08 -1.82
C PHE A 27 4.04 -1.26 -2.19
N GLY A 28 3.49 -2.36 -2.72
CA GLY A 28 4.26 -3.55 -3.09
C GLY A 28 4.92 -4.27 -1.91
N ILE A 29 4.49 -4.00 -0.67
CA ILE A 29 5.04 -4.63 0.54
C ILE A 29 4.57 -6.08 0.66
N ILE A 30 3.32 -6.35 0.28
CA ILE A 30 2.73 -7.69 0.26
C ILE A 30 2.08 -7.98 -1.10
N ASN A 31 2.21 -9.22 -1.57
CA ASN A 31 1.52 -9.72 -2.77
C ASN A 31 0.36 -10.66 -2.43
N ASN A 32 0.44 -11.33 -1.28
CA ASN A 32 -0.59 -12.27 -0.79
C ASN A 32 -0.83 -12.02 0.71
N GLU A 33 -2.09 -12.02 1.09
CA GLU A 33 -2.57 -11.76 2.47
C GLU A 33 -2.09 -12.83 3.45
N LYS A 34 -2.06 -14.10 3.05
CA LYS A 34 -1.62 -15.20 3.93
C LYS A 34 -0.15 -15.09 4.33
N THR A 35 0.68 -14.54 3.44
CA THR A 35 2.11 -14.33 3.70
C THR A 35 2.42 -12.95 4.27
N GLY A 36 1.47 -12.01 4.20
CA GLY A 36 1.61 -10.62 4.61
C GLY A 36 1.07 -10.30 6.01
N GLU A 37 0.66 -11.30 6.78
CA GLU A 37 -0.01 -11.09 8.07
C GLU A 37 0.79 -10.23 9.05
N SER A 38 2.11 -10.45 9.12
CA SER A 38 2.98 -9.67 10.00
C SER A 38 3.13 -8.22 9.55
N ASP A 39 3.17 -7.96 8.23
CA ASP A 39 3.17 -6.61 7.67
C ASP A 39 1.85 -5.89 7.97
N ILE A 40 0.71 -6.59 7.83
CA ILE A 40 -0.62 -6.07 8.17
C ILE A 40 -0.68 -5.66 9.64
N LYS A 41 -0.25 -6.54 10.55
CA LYS A 41 -0.18 -6.25 11.99
C LYS A 41 0.74 -5.07 12.30
N MET A 42 1.88 -4.99 11.61
CA MET A 42 2.83 -3.90 11.80
C MET A 42 2.26 -2.54 11.35
N LEU A 43 1.59 -2.48 10.20
CA LEU A 43 0.92 -1.27 9.74
C LEU A 43 -0.18 -0.83 10.71
N LEU A 44 -1.01 -1.78 11.17
CA LEU A 44 -2.07 -1.49 12.15
C LEU A 44 -1.51 -0.99 13.48
N ALA A 45 -0.36 -1.50 13.92
CA ALA A 45 0.34 -0.98 15.10
C ALA A 45 0.75 0.48 14.87
N PHE A 46 1.41 0.80 13.75
CA PHE A 46 1.78 2.18 13.46
C PHE A 46 0.57 3.12 13.42
N VAL A 47 -0.53 2.74 12.77
CA VAL A 47 -1.75 3.56 12.72
C VAL A 47 -2.37 3.76 14.11
N LYS A 48 -2.41 2.72 14.94
CA LYS A 48 -2.95 2.80 16.30
C LYS A 48 -2.14 3.77 17.16
N TYR A 49 -0.82 3.70 17.09
CA TYR A 49 0.07 4.49 17.95
C TYR A 49 0.40 5.88 17.38
N ALA A 50 0.22 6.11 16.08
CA ALA A 50 0.28 7.44 15.48
C ALA A 50 -0.77 8.38 16.08
N LYS A 51 -1.99 7.89 16.35
CA LYS A 51 -3.05 8.67 17.04
C LYS A 51 -2.68 9.08 18.46
N LEU A 52 -1.70 8.42 19.06
CA LEU A 52 -1.21 8.67 20.41
C LEU A 52 0.13 9.42 20.39
N GLU A 53 0.60 9.86 19.21
CA GLU A 53 1.90 10.50 19.00
C GLU A 53 3.07 9.74 19.63
N LYS A 54 2.95 8.40 19.72
CA LYS A 54 3.95 7.53 20.35
C LYS A 54 4.77 6.79 19.28
N PRO A 55 6.06 7.11 19.10
CA PRO A 55 6.97 6.30 18.30
C PRO A 55 7.15 4.90 18.90
N LEU A 56 7.29 3.90 18.04
CA LEU A 56 7.46 2.50 18.42
C LEU A 56 8.90 2.04 18.20
N SER A 57 9.45 1.26 19.13
CA SER A 57 10.75 0.60 18.95
C SER A 57 10.64 -0.68 18.11
N ALA A 58 11.78 -1.18 17.61
CA ALA A 58 11.82 -2.45 16.90
C ALA A 58 11.34 -3.63 17.76
N GLU A 59 11.61 -3.61 19.07
CA GLU A 59 11.16 -4.61 20.03
C GLU A 59 9.64 -4.60 20.21
N GLU A 60 9.04 -3.41 20.36
CA GLU A 60 7.58 -3.26 20.44
C GLU A 60 6.92 -3.77 19.15
N LEU A 61 7.46 -3.40 17.99
CA LEU A 61 6.96 -3.85 16.69
C LEU A 61 7.12 -5.36 16.48
N SER A 62 8.23 -5.94 16.95
CA SER A 62 8.47 -7.38 16.94
C SER A 62 7.39 -8.14 17.72
N GLN A 63 7.06 -7.67 18.92
CA GLN A 63 6.02 -8.27 19.75
C GLN A 63 4.63 -8.14 19.10
N MET A 64 4.29 -6.94 18.60
CA MET A 64 2.98 -6.68 18.01
C MET A 64 2.73 -7.44 16.69
N SER A 65 3.78 -7.61 15.88
CA SER A 65 3.71 -8.31 14.59
C SER A 65 3.88 -9.84 14.71
N GLY A 66 4.25 -10.34 15.89
CA GLY A 66 4.57 -11.75 16.11
C GLY A 66 5.84 -12.22 15.40
N LEU A 67 6.72 -11.29 15.04
CA LEU A 67 7.99 -11.57 14.37
C LEU A 67 9.12 -11.70 15.38
N LYS A 68 10.17 -12.45 15.02
CA LYS A 68 11.48 -12.34 15.70
C LYS A 68 12.10 -10.98 15.38
N LEU A 69 12.89 -10.43 16.31
CA LEU A 69 13.45 -9.08 16.18
C LEU A 69 14.21 -8.85 14.86
N ALA A 70 15.05 -9.80 14.44
CA ALA A 70 15.76 -9.71 13.15
C ALA A 70 14.82 -9.66 11.93
N ALA A 71 13.71 -10.41 11.97
CA ALA A 71 12.69 -10.34 10.94
C ALA A 71 11.96 -8.99 11.02
N ALA A 72 11.60 -8.51 12.20
CA ALA A 72 10.97 -7.21 12.38
C ALA A 72 11.79 -6.09 11.73
N TYR A 73 13.11 -6.06 11.90
CA TYR A 73 13.99 -5.11 11.19
C TYR A 73 13.89 -5.19 9.67
N LYS A 74 13.83 -6.39 9.09
CA LYS A 74 13.64 -6.56 7.64
C LYS A 74 12.32 -5.95 7.18
N HIS A 75 11.24 -6.14 7.93
CA HIS A 75 9.93 -5.57 7.61
C HIS A 75 9.92 -4.05 7.83
N ILE A 76 10.51 -3.54 8.91
CA ILE A 76 10.67 -2.10 9.17
C ILE A 76 11.41 -1.42 8.02
N ASN A 77 12.48 -2.03 7.50
CA ASN A 77 13.21 -1.47 6.36
C ASN A 77 12.34 -1.38 5.11
N LYS A 78 11.49 -2.37 4.81
CA LYS A 78 10.52 -2.26 3.70
C LYS A 78 9.58 -1.06 3.87
N PHE A 79 9.14 -0.79 5.10
CA PHE A 79 8.23 0.33 5.38
C PHE A 79 8.96 1.68 5.30
N LEU A 80 10.24 1.73 5.67
CA LEU A 80 11.10 2.90 5.49
C LEU A 80 11.37 3.18 4.00
N ASP A 81 11.72 2.14 3.24
CA ASP A 81 11.97 2.23 1.80
C ASP A 81 10.70 2.68 1.03
N ALA A 82 9.53 2.29 1.52
CA ALA A 82 8.23 2.71 1.01
C ALA A 82 7.74 4.07 1.57
N GLU A 83 8.54 4.74 2.41
CA GLU A 83 8.23 6.03 3.05
C GLU A 83 6.93 6.05 3.87
N ILE A 84 6.42 4.88 4.28
CA ILE A 84 5.21 4.75 5.11
C ILE A 84 5.51 5.18 6.55
N ILE A 85 6.73 4.94 7.00
CA ILE A 85 7.22 5.30 8.34
C ILE A 85 8.49 6.14 8.24
N LYS A 86 8.76 6.92 9.29
CA LYS A 86 9.97 7.70 9.48
C LYS A 86 10.66 7.32 10.78
N LYS A 87 11.99 7.43 10.78
CA LYS A 87 12.81 7.28 11.99
C LYS A 87 12.75 8.58 12.81
N VAL A 88 12.48 8.49 14.12
CA VAL A 88 12.28 9.66 15.00
C VAL A 88 13.46 9.85 15.93
N ASP A 89 13.82 8.79 16.66
CA ASP A 89 15.07 8.69 17.42
C ASP A 89 15.81 7.43 16.95
N GLY A 90 17.10 7.28 17.27
CA GLY A 90 17.99 6.24 16.75
C GLY A 90 17.43 4.79 16.74
N THR A 91 16.41 4.48 17.56
CA THR A 91 15.79 3.16 17.65
C THR A 91 14.27 3.16 17.51
N LYS A 92 13.62 4.32 17.30
CA LYS A 92 12.16 4.43 17.20
C LYS A 92 11.67 4.95 15.86
N TYR A 93 10.48 4.47 15.52
CA TYR A 93 9.81 4.70 14.24
C TYR A 93 8.39 5.22 14.46
N SER A 94 7.94 6.11 13.59
CA SER A 94 6.57 6.64 13.59
C SER A 94 6.01 6.60 12.19
N LEU A 95 4.68 6.65 12.07
CA LEU A 95 4.04 6.84 10.77
C LEU A 95 4.49 8.18 10.19
N SER A 96 4.79 8.23 8.89
CA SER A 96 5.13 9.50 8.26
C SER A 96 3.88 10.39 8.16
N GLU A 97 3.96 11.63 8.66
CA GLU A 97 2.88 12.63 8.52
C GLU A 97 2.72 13.06 7.06
N SER A 98 3.78 12.91 6.25
CA SER A 98 3.63 12.79 4.80
C SER A 98 3.08 11.40 4.45
N THR A 99 1.79 11.27 4.76
CA THR A 99 0.76 10.94 3.78
C THR A 99 0.63 9.51 3.27
N LEU A 100 0.19 8.62 4.17
CA LEU A 100 -0.77 7.59 3.74
C LEU A 100 -1.88 8.19 2.86
N GLU A 101 -2.38 9.37 3.21
CA GLU A 101 -3.39 10.08 2.42
C GLU A 101 -2.90 10.54 1.03
N ASN A 102 -1.80 11.29 0.91
CA ASN A 102 -1.25 11.72 -0.39
C ASN A 102 -0.71 10.55 -1.20
N THR A 103 -0.16 9.51 -0.57
CA THR A 103 0.29 8.35 -1.33
C THR A 103 -0.90 7.56 -1.86
N ILE A 104 -1.96 7.41 -1.07
CA ILE A 104 -3.24 6.89 -1.58
C ILE A 104 -3.78 7.79 -2.70
N LYS A 105 -3.83 9.12 -2.51
CA LYS A 105 -4.30 10.07 -3.54
C LYS A 105 -3.49 9.96 -4.83
N TRP A 106 -2.16 9.93 -4.75
CA TRP A 106 -1.27 9.81 -5.90
C TRP A 106 -1.50 8.50 -6.66
N HIS A 107 -1.62 7.37 -5.95
CA HIS A 107 -1.83 6.07 -6.58
C HIS A 107 -3.21 5.96 -7.23
N ILE A 108 -4.26 6.47 -6.57
CA ILE A 108 -5.61 6.55 -7.16
C ILE A 108 -5.58 7.40 -8.43
N SER A 109 -4.96 8.59 -8.39
CA SER A 109 -4.84 9.46 -9.57
C SER A 109 -4.13 8.77 -10.72
N LYS A 110 -3.02 8.06 -10.45
CA LYS A 110 -2.26 7.33 -11.48
C LYS A 110 -3.05 6.18 -12.11
N ASN A 111 -3.81 5.42 -11.31
CA ASN A 111 -4.64 4.35 -11.84
C ASN A 111 -5.80 4.88 -12.69
N VAL A 112 -6.44 5.96 -12.27
CA VAL A 112 -7.49 6.63 -13.07
C VAL A 112 -6.94 7.16 -14.40
N GLU A 113 -5.78 7.83 -14.38
CA GLU A 113 -5.10 8.29 -15.61
C GLU A 113 -4.81 7.13 -16.58
N LYS A 114 -4.30 6.01 -16.06
CA LYS A 114 -3.98 4.84 -16.88
C LYS A 114 -5.22 4.24 -17.53
N THR A 115 -6.31 4.08 -16.77
CA THR A 115 -7.58 3.56 -17.29
C THR A 115 -8.16 4.49 -18.36
N LEU A 116 -8.14 5.81 -18.13
CA LEU A 116 -8.60 6.79 -19.11
C LEU A 116 -7.80 6.70 -20.43
N ASN A 117 -6.47 6.62 -20.35
CA ASN A 117 -5.64 6.47 -21.54
C ASN A 117 -5.97 5.19 -22.32
N ASN A 118 -6.17 4.06 -21.63
CA ASN A 118 -6.55 2.81 -22.29
C ASN A 118 -7.91 2.91 -22.99
N VAL A 119 -8.89 3.56 -22.36
CA VAL A 119 -10.21 3.80 -22.97
C VAL A 119 -10.08 4.70 -24.19
N SER A 120 -9.29 5.78 -24.13
CA SER A 120 -9.05 6.66 -25.28
C SER A 120 -8.37 5.93 -26.45
N VAL A 121 -7.39 5.07 -26.18
CA VAL A 121 -6.76 4.24 -27.22
C VAL A 121 -7.77 3.27 -27.84
N PHE A 122 -8.60 2.64 -27.03
CA PHE A 122 -9.65 1.74 -27.51
C PHE A 122 -10.70 2.49 -28.34
N ALA A 123 -11.12 3.67 -27.91
CA ALA A 123 -12.06 4.52 -28.65
C ALA A 123 -11.48 4.93 -30.00
N ALA A 124 -10.22 5.37 -30.04
CA ALA A 124 -9.55 5.70 -31.30
C ALA A 124 -9.42 4.49 -32.24
N ALA A 125 -9.15 3.30 -31.70
CA ALA A 125 -9.14 2.07 -32.48
C ALA A 125 -10.53 1.70 -33.00
N LEU A 126 -11.58 1.92 -32.21
CA LEU A 126 -12.97 1.70 -32.60
C LEU A 126 -13.41 2.66 -33.71
N ASP A 127 -13.09 3.95 -33.58
CA ASP A 127 -13.38 4.98 -34.58
C ASP A 127 -12.64 4.68 -35.90
N ALA A 128 -11.38 4.25 -35.81
CA ALA A 128 -10.60 3.85 -36.97
C ALA A 128 -11.16 2.61 -37.66
N GLU A 129 -11.78 1.68 -36.92
CA GLU A 129 -12.40 0.48 -37.49
C GLU A 129 -13.75 0.79 -38.13
N ILE A 130 -14.61 1.58 -37.47
CA ILE A 130 -15.87 2.06 -38.04
C ILE A 130 -15.61 2.82 -39.35
N SER A 131 -14.58 3.67 -39.38
CA SER A 131 -14.21 4.45 -40.57
C SER A 131 -13.68 3.60 -41.74
N LYS A 132 -13.40 2.30 -41.55
CA LYS A 132 -13.02 1.38 -42.63
C LYS A 132 -14.21 0.61 -43.19
N GLU A 133 -15.29 0.49 -42.43
CA GLU A 133 -16.50 -0.23 -42.85
C GLU A 133 -17.53 0.66 -43.59
N PHE A 134 -17.32 1.98 -43.60
CA PHE A 134 -18.14 2.98 -44.29
C PHE A 134 -17.29 3.87 -45.19
#